data_AF-A0A9D1HEU5-F1
#
_entry.id   AF-A0A9D1HEU5-F1
#
_cell.length_a   1.000
_cell.length_b   1.000
_cell.length_c   1.000
_cell.angle_alpha   90.00
_cell.angle_beta   90.00
_cell.angle_gamma   90.00
#
_symmetry.space_group_name_H-M   'P 1'
#
loop_
_entity.id
_entity.type
_entity.pdbx_description
1 polymer ?
#
loop_
_entity_poly.entity_id
_entity_poly.type
_entity_poly.pdbx_seq_one_letter_code
_entity_poly.pdbx_strand_id
1 'polypeptide(L)'
;MEEIKRHCEKVIQILRSDYNTQLQYSGIIKKIYDVMLQIISCDNINELPDIHWNSIARCFADETTDYQSPILFEIDKIAKLSEGK
;
A
#
# COMPACT_ATOMS: atom_id res chain seq x y z
N MET A 1 -8.62 7.72 -10.58
CA MET A 1 -8.05 8.15 -9.28
C MET A 1 -8.92 7.74 -8.10
N GLU A 2 -10.23 8.02 -8.11
CA GLU A 2 -11.13 7.70 -6.99
C GLU A 2 -11.10 6.23 -6.55
N GLU A 3 -11.07 5.28 -7.50
CA GLU A 3 -10.96 3.85 -7.21
C GLU A 3 -9.64 3.46 -6.54
N ILE A 4 -8.50 4.00 -7.02
CA ILE A 4 -7.18 3.79 -6.43
C ILE A 4 -7.16 4.31 -4.98
N LYS A 5 -7.69 5.53 -4.75
CA LYS A 5 -7.78 6.12 -3.41
C LYS A 5 -8.57 5.23 -2.47
N ARG A 6 -9.70 4.68 -2.93
CA ARG A 6 -10.52 3.75 -2.14
C ARG A 6 -9.78 2.47 -1.73
N HIS A 7 -8.96 1.92 -2.63
CA HIS A 7 -8.10 0.77 -2.31
C HIS A 7 -7.00 1.15 -1.31
N CYS A 8 -6.37 2.32 -1.48
CA CYS A 8 -5.38 2.82 -0.54
C CYS A 8 -5.97 3.03 0.87
N GLU A 9 -7.18 3.59 0.96
CA GLU A 9 -7.87 3.79 2.25
C GLU A 9 -8.12 2.47 2.98
N LYS A 10 -8.50 1.41 2.26
CA LYS A 10 -8.67 0.08 2.85
C LYS A 10 -7.36 -0.46 3.43
N VAL A 11 -6.27 -0.34 2.68
CA VAL A 11 -4.93 -0.74 3.17
C VAL A 11 -4.58 0.04 4.43
N ILE A 12 -4.78 1.35 4.44
CA ILE A 12 -4.54 2.21 5.61
C ILE A 12 -5.38 1.77 6.81
N GLN A 13 -6.66 1.44 6.62
CA GLN A 13 -7.51 0.97 7.71
C GLN A 13 -6.99 -0.36 8.30
N ILE A 14 -6.62 -1.32 7.46
CA ILE A 14 -6.08 -2.61 7.91
C ILE A 14 -4.75 -2.37 8.66
N LEU A 15 -3.86 -1.55 8.11
CA LEU A 15 -2.57 -1.21 8.75
C LEU A 15 -2.76 -0.53 10.11
N ARG A 16 -3.73 0.37 10.25
CA ARG A 16 -4.05 1.01 11.54
C ARG A 16 -4.72 0.07 12.54
N SER A 17 -5.47 -0.92 12.06
CA SER A 17 -6.15 -1.90 12.91
C SER A 17 -5.16 -2.95 13.42
N ASP A 18 -4.52 -3.66 12.50
CA ASP A 18 -3.76 -4.88 12.78
C ASP A 18 -2.28 -4.63 13.04
N TYR A 19 -1.76 -3.49 12.56
CA TYR A 19 -0.33 -3.21 12.53
C TYR A 19 0.03 -1.84 13.17
N ASN A 20 -0.86 -1.29 14.01
CA ASN A 20 -0.72 0.04 14.62
C ASN A 20 0.64 0.27 15.30
N THR A 21 1.13 -0.73 16.03
CA THR A 21 2.41 -0.64 16.74
C THR A 21 3.57 -0.50 15.75
N GLN A 22 3.53 -1.21 14.62
CA GLN A 22 4.59 -1.17 13.60
C GLN A 22 4.58 0.13 12.80
N LEU A 23 3.45 0.85 12.75
CA LEU A 23 3.41 2.21 12.20
C LEU A 23 4.30 3.20 12.98
N GLN A 24 4.62 2.90 14.24
CA GLN A 24 5.52 3.72 15.04
C GLN A 24 7.00 3.49 14.70
N TYR A 25 7.34 2.33 14.13
CA TYR A 25 8.72 1.94 13.82
C TYR A 25 9.04 2.03 12.33
N SER A 26 10.32 2.17 12.00
CA SER A 26 10.76 2.11 10.60
C SER A 26 10.73 0.65 10.12
N GLY A 27 9.88 0.33 9.15
CA GLY A 27 9.70 -1.01 8.60
C GLY A 27 8.89 -0.99 7.30
N ILE A 28 8.68 -2.15 6.67
CA ILE A 28 7.93 -2.20 5.41
C ILE A 28 6.48 -1.75 5.60
N ILE A 29 5.88 -2.06 6.74
CA ILE A 29 4.50 -1.70 7.09
C ILE A 29 4.32 -0.19 7.15
N LYS A 30 5.24 0.53 7.81
CA LYS A 30 5.24 2.00 7.81
C LYS A 30 5.46 2.57 6.41
N LYS A 31 6.34 1.95 5.61
CA LYS A 31 6.59 2.38 4.23
C LYS A 31 5.34 2.24 3.36
N ILE A 32 4.60 1.13 3.47
CA ILE A 32 3.33 0.93 2.78
C ILE A 32 2.35 2.02 3.19
N TYR A 33 2.18 2.24 4.49
CA TYR A 33 1.28 3.26 5.00
C TYR A 33 1.58 4.64 4.43
N ASP A 34 2.84 5.06 4.40
CA ASP A 34 3.27 6.34 3.85
C ASP A 34 2.99 6.45 2.34
N VAL A 35 3.30 5.39 1.58
CA VAL A 35 2.99 5.31 0.14
C VAL A 35 1.49 5.44 -0.11
N MET A 36 0.65 4.75 0.66
CA MET A 36 -0.81 4.85 0.52
C MET A 36 -1.31 6.27 0.80
N LEU A 37 -0.76 6.96 1.81
CA LEU A 37 -1.10 8.36 2.10
C LEU A 37 -0.65 9.30 0.98
N GLN A 38 0.54 9.10 0.41
CA GLN A 38 1.02 9.88 -0.72
C GLN A 38 0.09 9.73 -1.93
N ILE A 39 -0.36 8.51 -2.23
CA ILE A 39 -1.30 8.26 -3.34
C ILE A 39 -2.65 8.95 -3.13
N ILE A 40 -3.18 8.91 -1.91
CA ILE A 40 -4.46 9.57 -1.59
C ILE A 40 -4.34 11.09 -1.70
N SER A 41 -3.21 11.64 -1.26
CA SER A 41 -2.92 13.08 -1.32
C SER A 41 -2.62 13.57 -2.73
N CYS A 42 -2.26 12.66 -3.64
CA CYS A 42 -2.04 12.98 -5.03
C CYS A 42 -3.38 13.15 -5.76
N ASP A 43 -3.47 14.12 -6.66
CA ASP A 43 -4.68 14.35 -7.46
C ASP A 43 -4.53 13.84 -8.89
N ASN A 44 -3.29 13.76 -9.37
CA ASN A 44 -2.96 13.28 -10.71
C ASN A 44 -2.23 11.94 -10.66
N ILE A 45 -2.75 10.95 -11.39
CA ILE A 45 -2.13 9.63 -11.45
C ILE A 45 -0.69 9.72 -11.99
N ASN A 46 -0.43 10.63 -12.94
CA ASN A 46 0.90 10.79 -13.55
C ASN A 46 1.98 11.26 -12.57
N GLU A 47 1.60 11.92 -11.47
CA GLU A 47 2.52 12.40 -10.44
C GLU A 47 2.78 11.35 -9.35
N LEU A 48 2.14 10.19 -9.44
CA LEU A 48 2.44 9.09 -8.53
C LEU A 48 3.90 8.64 -8.72
N PRO A 49 4.65 8.47 -7.62
CA PRO A 49 6.02 8.00 -7.68
C PRO A 49 6.08 6.61 -8.34
N ASP A 50 7.24 6.29 -8.92
CA ASP A 50 7.50 4.96 -9.45
C ASP A 50 7.60 3.98 -8.27
N ILE A 51 6.52 3.25 -8.03
CA ILE A 51 6.39 2.35 -6.88
C ILE A 51 6.62 0.93 -7.37
N HIS A 52 7.68 0.29 -6.88
CA HIS A 52 7.93 -1.13 -7.11
C HIS A 52 7.01 -2.01 -6.26
N TRP A 53 5.75 -2.11 -6.67
CA TRP A 53 4.69 -2.84 -5.97
C TRP A 53 5.07 -4.29 -5.61
N ASN A 54 5.71 -5.01 -6.53
CA ASN A 54 6.18 -6.38 -6.29
C ASN A 54 7.20 -6.48 -5.15
N SER A 55 8.10 -5.50 -5.04
CA SER A 55 9.08 -5.48 -3.94
C SER A 55 8.39 -5.20 -2.61
N ILE A 56 7.43 -4.28 -2.61
CA ILE A 56 6.65 -3.95 -1.41
C ILE A 56 5.84 -5.15 -0.92
N ALA A 57 5.10 -5.79 -1.84
CA ALA A 57 4.30 -6.97 -1.54
C ALA A 57 5.17 -8.12 -1.00
N ARG A 58 6.32 -8.39 -1.63
CA ARG A 58 7.27 -9.41 -1.15
C ARG A 58 7.81 -9.08 0.24
N CYS A 59 8.28 -7.86 0.47
CA CYS A 59 8.80 -7.48 1.79
C CYS A 59 7.73 -7.54 2.88
N PHE A 60 6.49 -7.17 2.57
CA PHE A 60 5.38 -7.31 3.52
C PHE A 60 5.11 -8.76 3.87
N ALA A 61 5.03 -9.64 2.87
CA ALA A 61 4.80 -11.06 3.08
C ALA A 61 5.96 -11.72 3.86
N ASP A 62 7.20 -11.30 3.62
CA ASP A 62 8.37 -11.80 4.34
C ASP A 62 8.37 -11.35 5.82
N GLU A 63 8.08 -10.07 6.08
CA GLU A 63 8.05 -9.51 7.44
C GLU A 63 6.86 -10.06 8.27
N THR A 64 5.68 -10.17 7.65
CA THR A 64 4.46 -10.63 8.35
C THR A 64 4.25 -12.13 8.29
N THR A 65 4.95 -12.84 7.40
CA THR A 65 4.71 -14.25 7.03
C THR A 65 3.29 -14.53 6.53
N ASP A 66 2.51 -13.48 6.23
CA ASP A 66 1.08 -13.58 5.88
C ASP A 66 0.85 -13.37 4.37
N TYR A 67 1.03 -14.44 3.61
CA TYR A 67 0.89 -14.44 2.15
C TYR A 67 -0.55 -14.30 1.65
N GLN A 68 -1.55 -14.47 2.52
CA GLN A 68 -2.96 -14.30 2.18
C GLN A 68 -3.55 -12.99 2.69
N SER A 69 -2.70 -12.07 3.14
CA SER A 69 -3.16 -10.80 3.71
C SER A 69 -4.02 -10.02 2.71
N PRO A 70 -5.16 -9.46 3.15
CA PRO A 70 -5.95 -8.56 2.31
C PRO A 70 -5.13 -7.35 1.82
N ILE A 71 -4.07 -6.97 2.55
CA ILE A 71 -3.15 -5.90 2.13
C ILE A 71 -2.46 -6.25 0.81
N LEU A 72 -1.99 -7.50 0.64
CA LEU A 72 -1.32 -7.94 -0.58
C LEU A 72 -2.27 -7.89 -1.79
N PHE A 73 -3.53 -8.28 -1.57
CA PHE A 73 -4.56 -8.24 -2.61
C PHE A 73 -4.92 -6.80 -3.03
N GLU A 74 -5.05 -5.89 -2.07
CA GLU A 74 -5.35 -4.49 -2.38
C GLU A 74 -4.12 -3.80 -3.03
N ILE A 75 -2.89 -4.14 -2.62
CA ILE A 75 -1.66 -3.66 -3.28
C ILE A 75 -1.61 -4.10 -4.75
N ASP A 76 -1.93 -5.37 -5.05
CA ASP A 76 -1.97 -5.88 -6.44
C ASP A 76 -2.99 -5.11 -7.30
N LYS A 77 -4.16 -4.78 -6.75
CA LYS A 77 -5.15 -3.96 -7.44
C LYS A 77 -4.65 -2.55 -7.71
N ILE A 78 -4.04 -1.91 -6.71
CA ILE A 78 -3.47 -0.56 -6.87
C ILE A 78 -2.37 -0.59 -7.94
N ALA A 79 -1.51 -1.60 -7.93
CA ALA A 79 -0.46 -1.79 -8.92
C ALA A 79 -1.03 -1.83 -10.34
N LYS A 80 -1.99 -2.72 -10.60
CA LYS A 80 -2.65 -2.86 -11.90
C LYS A 80 -3.33 -1.58 -12.37
N LEU A 81 -4.00 -0.86 -11.46
CA LEU A 81 -4.64 0.42 -11.77
C LEU A 81 -3.62 1.54 -12.03
N SER A 82 -2.43 1.45 -11.43
CA SER A 82 -1.34 2.43 -11.60
C SER A 82 -0.43 2.16 -12.80
N GLU A 83 -0.29 0.91 -13.23
CA GLU A 83 0.47 0.49 -14.41
C GLU A 83 -0.32 0.70 -15.71
N GLY A 84 -1.64 0.81 -15.65
CA GLY A 84 -2.50 1.17 -16.78
C GLY A 84 -2.47 2.65 -17.18
N LYS A 85 -1.44 3.41 -16.76
CA LYS A 85 -1.19 4.80 -17.21
C LYS A 85 -0.86 4.87 -18.69
#